data_AF-A0A8H8YVN9-F1
#
_entry.id   AF-A0A8H8YVN9-F1
#
_cell.length_a   1.000
_cell.length_b   1.000
_cell.length_c   1.000
_cell.angle_alpha   90.00
_cell.angle_beta   90.00
_cell.angle_gamma   90.00
#
_symmetry.space_group_name_H-M   'P 1'
#
loop_
_entity.id
_entity.type
_entity.pdbx_description
1 polymer ?
#
loop_
_entity_poly.entity_id
_entity_poly.type
_entity_poly.pdbx_seq_one_letter_code
_entity_poly.pdbx_strand_id
1 'polypeptide(L)'
;MNERSWDRLLKSIEDGLVVPVLGPQVLITQGDSGSFQAQVAHQLLAYYGYDLKDETLPPFRELNEAVTRLKRDHPLQDLYGDIHDAIEKLTPKNETAIPEPLKHIAAITHFRLFVTLTPDELLAHCLRTRCAVNEIVHSPYLPTSEGSDLPTDWLSHRGEVYLLYLFGKSRPAPMFAIHDEDILEYVHNIIARGSHVPVKFFGELQQRNLLLIGCNFPQWLSRFFLRLTNQKRLSDTQRKREWLIEAMKPEEELIFFLKSYSEGTEILSDISPSAFIAELYRRWLERNGAEMESIPVQSETVPHNTLFFVSYCRTPDFPAANKLVESLKSLGVADNEIWFDKSAIEPGQDFRERILGGIRTCRYFIPLISSSADQLDEKFFRREWNEALDRSKAIQGRTFIVPVIVDQAYDPEQYQRVPREWKDTLHFGYAPTGLPDEQTSALLKKLIRAERQRTA
;
A
#
# COMPACT_ATOMS: atom_id res chain seq x y z
N MET A 1 15.47 -22.22 -9.85
CA MET A 1 14.05 -22.53 -10.14
C MET A 1 13.85 -22.87 -11.62
N ASN A 2 12.88 -23.74 -11.96
CA ASN A 2 12.48 -23.97 -13.36
C ASN A 2 11.36 -23.01 -13.81
N GLU A 3 11.12 -22.91 -15.12
CA GLU A 3 10.10 -22.01 -15.70
C GLU A 3 8.69 -22.24 -15.15
N ARG A 4 8.28 -23.50 -14.99
CA ARG A 4 6.95 -23.82 -14.41
C ARG A 4 6.81 -23.39 -12.95
N SER A 5 7.89 -23.42 -12.17
CA SER A 5 7.89 -22.92 -10.78
C SER A 5 7.74 -21.40 -10.74
N TRP A 6 8.43 -20.67 -11.63
CA TRP A 6 8.25 -19.22 -11.79
C TRP A 6 6.82 -18.87 -12.18
N ASP A 7 6.25 -19.60 -13.14
CA ASP A 7 4.89 -19.32 -13.60
C ASP A 7 3.84 -19.48 -12.48
N ARG A 8 4.02 -20.49 -11.63
CA ARG A 8 3.15 -20.74 -10.46
C ARG A 8 3.32 -19.67 -9.39
N LEU A 9 4.55 -19.23 -9.13
CA LEU A 9 4.83 -18.16 -8.18
C LEU A 9 4.15 -16.87 -8.64
N LEU A 10 4.39 -16.44 -9.88
CA LEU A 10 3.81 -15.23 -10.46
C LEU A 10 2.27 -15.27 -10.45
N LYS A 11 1.67 -16.40 -10.83
CA LYS A 11 0.20 -16.56 -10.73
C LYS A 11 -0.31 -16.45 -9.28
N SER A 12 0.41 -17.04 -8.33
CA SER A 12 0.02 -16.96 -6.91
C SER A 12 0.17 -15.53 -6.36
N ILE A 13 1.14 -14.76 -6.87
CA ILE A 13 1.30 -13.34 -6.58
C ILE A 13 0.11 -12.56 -7.16
N GLU A 14 -0.22 -12.79 -8.44
CA GLU A 14 -1.36 -12.17 -9.13
C GLU A 14 -2.70 -12.44 -8.41
N ASP A 15 -2.89 -13.66 -7.91
CA ASP A 15 -4.07 -14.07 -7.13
C ASP A 15 -4.07 -13.51 -5.67
N GLY A 16 -3.05 -12.74 -5.26
CA GLY A 16 -2.94 -12.15 -3.92
C GLY A 16 -2.69 -13.16 -2.79
N LEU A 17 -2.12 -14.33 -3.14
CA LEU A 17 -1.91 -15.46 -2.24
C LEU A 17 -0.51 -15.53 -1.64
N VAL A 18 0.39 -14.62 -2.02
CA VAL A 18 1.80 -14.60 -1.58
C VAL A 18 2.09 -13.34 -0.78
N VAL A 19 2.79 -13.50 0.35
CA VAL A 19 3.26 -12.38 1.19
C VAL A 19 4.79 -12.39 1.23
N PRO A 20 5.46 -11.30 0.79
CA PRO A 20 6.89 -11.14 0.95
C PRO A 20 7.25 -10.81 2.40
N VAL A 21 8.25 -11.53 2.90
CA VAL A 21 8.92 -11.28 4.18
C VAL A 21 10.36 -10.91 3.87
N LEU A 22 10.71 -9.66 4.12
CA LEU A 22 11.97 -9.06 3.68
C LEU A 22 12.89 -8.86 4.88
N GLY A 23 14.10 -9.42 4.77
CA GLY A 23 15.13 -9.27 5.79
C GLY A 23 16.31 -8.38 5.37
N PRO A 24 17.33 -8.30 6.24
CA PRO A 24 18.44 -7.36 6.09
C PRO A 24 19.28 -7.60 4.83
N GLN A 25 19.28 -8.81 4.26
CA GLN A 25 20.07 -9.08 3.04
C GLN A 25 19.48 -8.45 1.77
N VAL A 26 18.28 -7.85 1.84
CA VAL A 26 17.69 -7.06 0.76
C VAL A 26 18.22 -5.61 0.79
N LEU A 27 18.74 -5.16 1.92
CA LEU A 27 19.25 -3.80 2.14
C LEU A 27 20.74 -3.66 1.82
N ILE A 28 21.14 -4.10 0.62
CA ILE A 28 22.52 -3.95 0.15
C ILE A 28 22.60 -2.64 -0.64
N THR A 29 23.38 -1.68 -0.14
CA THR A 29 23.59 -0.41 -0.85
C THR A 29 24.54 -0.61 -2.03
N GLN A 30 24.37 0.15 -3.11
CA GLN A 30 25.29 0.14 -4.25
C GLN A 30 26.64 0.77 -3.81
N GLY A 31 27.73 -0.01 -3.88
CA GLY A 31 29.11 0.43 -3.55
C GLY A 31 29.86 -0.52 -2.61
N ASP A 32 31.12 -0.20 -2.29
CA ASP A 32 32.00 -0.94 -1.35
C ASP A 32 31.55 -0.84 0.13
N SER A 33 30.44 -0.15 0.41
CA SER A 33 29.98 0.21 1.77
C SER A 33 29.16 -0.86 2.48
N GLY A 34 29.07 -2.09 1.96
CA GLY A 34 28.45 -3.24 2.63
C GLY A 34 26.92 -3.14 2.79
N SER A 35 26.36 -3.92 3.72
CA SER A 35 24.92 -3.92 4.04
C SER A 35 24.54 -2.64 4.81
N PHE A 36 23.27 -2.21 4.72
CA PHE A 36 22.77 -1.08 5.52
C PHE A 36 22.98 -1.34 7.03
N GLN A 37 22.79 -2.58 7.47
CA GLN A 37 23.06 -3.01 8.83
C GLN A 37 24.53 -2.84 9.23
N ALA A 38 25.47 -3.18 8.35
CA ALA A 38 26.90 -2.95 8.56
C ALA A 38 27.20 -1.45 8.71
N GLN A 39 26.62 -0.60 7.88
CA GLN A 39 26.81 0.84 7.96
C GLN A 39 26.32 1.40 9.29
N VAL A 40 25.13 0.99 9.74
CA VAL A 40 24.59 1.38 11.05
C VAL A 40 25.52 0.90 12.18
N ALA A 41 26.00 -0.34 12.12
CA ALA A 41 26.92 -0.89 13.12
C ALA A 41 28.25 -0.12 13.17
N HIS A 42 28.85 0.18 12.02
CA HIS A 42 30.09 0.97 11.95
C HIS A 42 29.88 2.41 12.43
N GLN A 43 28.75 3.04 12.08
CA GLN A 43 28.41 4.37 12.55
C GLN A 43 28.21 4.41 14.07
N LEU A 44 27.57 3.39 14.63
CA LEU A 44 27.40 3.23 16.08
C LEU A 44 28.75 3.07 16.77
N LEU A 45 29.61 2.14 16.31
CA LEU A 45 30.95 1.95 16.88
C LEU A 45 31.78 3.24 16.82
N ALA A 46 31.66 4.01 15.74
CA ALA A 46 32.32 5.29 15.58
C ALA A 46 31.85 6.35 16.59
N TYR A 47 30.55 6.39 16.94
CA TYR A 47 30.04 7.30 18.00
C TYR A 47 30.73 7.06 19.35
N TYR A 48 31.10 5.80 19.62
CA TYR A 48 31.77 5.39 20.85
C TYR A 48 33.29 5.30 20.74
N GLY A 49 33.87 5.69 19.60
CA GLY A 49 35.32 5.60 19.36
C GLY A 49 35.87 4.17 19.43
N TYR A 50 35.04 3.16 19.16
CA TYR A 50 35.44 1.76 19.23
C TYR A 50 36.19 1.36 17.96
N ASP A 51 37.47 0.97 18.12
CA ASP A 51 38.32 0.49 17.03
C ASP A 51 38.19 -1.04 16.88
N LEU A 52 37.88 -1.49 15.67
CA LEU A 52 37.72 -2.91 15.34
C LEU A 52 39.05 -3.67 15.29
N LYS A 53 40.21 -3.00 15.24
CA LYS A 53 41.56 -3.63 15.30
C LYS A 53 41.67 -4.92 14.47
N ASP A 54 41.29 -4.83 13.19
CA ASP A 54 41.27 -5.92 12.19
C ASP A 54 40.18 -7.01 12.37
N GLU A 55 39.34 -6.94 13.41
CA GLU A 55 38.19 -7.83 13.54
C GLU A 55 37.09 -7.47 12.54
N THR A 56 36.58 -8.49 11.83
CA THR A 56 35.45 -8.33 10.92
C THR A 56 34.15 -8.64 11.64
N LEU A 57 33.18 -7.74 11.49
CA LEU A 57 31.83 -8.00 11.97
C LEU A 57 31.19 -9.10 11.10
N PRO A 58 30.48 -10.08 11.69
CA PRO A 58 29.89 -11.15 10.90
C PRO A 58 28.79 -10.59 9.97
N PRO A 59 28.79 -10.94 8.68
CA PRO A 59 27.82 -10.41 7.72
C PRO A 59 26.37 -10.60 8.15
N PHE A 60 25.57 -9.55 8.04
CA PHE A 60 24.15 -9.49 8.43
C PHE A 60 23.87 -9.78 9.92
N ARG A 61 24.92 -9.67 10.76
CA ARG A 61 24.88 -9.76 12.23
C ARG A 61 25.67 -8.60 12.86
N GLU A 62 26.07 -7.62 12.07
CA GLU A 62 27.02 -6.57 12.43
C GLU A 62 26.48 -5.71 13.58
N LEU A 63 25.20 -5.33 13.51
CA LEU A 63 24.56 -4.52 14.55
C LEU A 63 24.49 -5.27 15.89
N ASN A 64 24.11 -6.55 15.87
CA ASN A 64 24.07 -7.38 17.08
C ASN A 64 25.45 -7.48 17.73
N GLU A 65 26.49 -7.66 16.93
CA GLU A 65 27.87 -7.74 17.41
C GLU A 65 28.35 -6.40 17.98
N ALA A 66 28.07 -5.28 17.29
CA ALA A 66 28.38 -3.94 17.78
C ALA A 66 27.70 -3.65 19.14
N VAL A 67 26.40 -3.92 19.24
CA VAL A 67 25.64 -3.74 20.49
C VAL A 67 26.17 -4.64 21.60
N THR A 68 26.52 -5.89 21.30
CA THR A 68 27.05 -6.85 22.29
C THR A 68 28.39 -6.38 22.88
N ARG A 69 29.21 -5.68 22.09
CA ARG A 69 30.46 -5.07 22.56
C ARG A 69 30.18 -3.83 23.42
N LEU A 70 29.38 -2.90 22.91
CA LEU A 70 29.14 -1.60 23.55
C LEU A 70 28.32 -1.71 24.85
N LYS A 71 27.37 -2.64 24.93
CA LYS A 71 26.51 -2.79 26.13
C LYS A 71 27.26 -3.20 27.41
N ARG A 72 28.55 -3.57 27.31
CA ARG A 72 29.40 -3.88 28.47
C ARG A 72 29.76 -2.62 29.24
N ASP A 73 29.94 -1.52 28.51
CA ASP A 73 30.47 -0.26 29.04
C ASP A 73 29.43 0.88 28.98
N HIS A 74 28.33 0.69 28.23
CA HIS A 74 27.32 1.71 27.97
C HIS A 74 25.88 1.21 28.28
N PRO A 75 25.00 2.08 28.81
CA PRO A 75 23.60 1.73 29.04
C PRO A 75 22.87 1.37 27.74
N LEU A 76 22.09 0.28 27.79
CA LEU A 76 21.33 -0.18 26.61
C LEU A 76 20.34 0.88 26.10
N GLN A 77 19.76 1.68 27.01
CA GLN A 77 18.81 2.72 26.67
C GLN A 77 19.41 3.81 25.76
N ASP A 78 20.67 4.17 25.98
CA ASP A 78 21.38 5.16 25.18
C ASP A 78 21.64 4.61 23.76
N LEU A 79 22.02 3.32 23.68
CA LEU A 79 22.25 2.63 22.41
C LEU A 79 21.01 2.65 21.50
N TYR A 80 19.80 2.57 22.05
CA TYR A 80 18.58 2.69 21.24
C TYR A 80 18.45 4.05 20.54
N GLY A 81 18.76 5.13 21.26
CA GLY A 81 18.79 6.49 20.70
C GLY A 81 19.87 6.63 19.64
N ASP A 82 21.10 6.18 19.93
CA ASP A 82 22.22 6.31 19.00
C ASP A 82 22.04 5.47 17.73
N ILE A 83 21.43 4.28 17.84
CA ILE A 83 21.09 3.45 16.69
C ILE A 83 20.00 4.12 15.85
N HIS A 84 19.00 4.73 16.49
CA HIS A 84 17.98 5.51 15.79
C HIS A 84 18.62 6.67 15.02
N ASP A 85 19.51 7.44 15.65
CA ASP A 85 20.22 8.54 15.02
C ASP A 85 21.13 8.06 13.86
N ALA A 86 21.79 6.91 14.03
CA ALA A 86 22.57 6.28 12.96
C ALA A 86 21.69 5.87 11.78
N ILE A 87 20.53 5.25 12.03
CA ILE A 87 19.55 4.89 10.98
C ILE A 87 19.04 6.15 10.28
N GLU A 88 18.62 7.19 11.00
CA GLU A 88 18.10 8.43 10.40
C GLU A 88 19.17 9.12 9.53
N LYS A 89 20.41 9.18 10.02
CA LYS A 89 21.55 9.76 9.29
C LYS A 89 21.87 8.99 8.00
N LEU A 90 21.82 7.66 8.04
CA LEU A 90 22.19 6.79 6.91
C LEU A 90 21.02 6.55 5.95
N THR A 91 19.78 6.76 6.37
CA THR A 91 18.59 6.61 5.53
C THR A 91 18.69 7.58 4.35
N PRO A 92 18.72 7.10 3.10
CA PRO A 92 18.86 7.97 1.95
C PRO A 92 17.66 8.91 1.80
N LYS A 93 17.92 10.20 1.67
CA LYS A 93 16.90 11.24 1.44
C LYS A 93 16.44 11.36 -0.01
N ASN A 94 17.22 10.79 -0.93
CA ASN A 94 16.97 10.84 -2.37
C ASN A 94 16.58 9.45 -2.88
N GLU A 95 15.53 9.35 -3.69
CA GLU A 95 15.04 8.08 -4.26
C GLU A 95 16.11 7.31 -5.04
N THR A 96 17.05 8.01 -5.69
CA THR A 96 18.13 7.39 -6.46
C THR A 96 19.10 6.56 -5.60
N ALA A 97 19.17 6.82 -4.30
CA ALA A 97 20.10 6.15 -3.38
C ALA A 97 19.46 4.97 -2.62
N ILE A 98 18.16 4.72 -2.81
CA ILE A 98 17.50 3.54 -2.23
C ILE A 98 17.95 2.27 -2.97
N PRO A 99 18.20 1.14 -2.28
CA PRO A 99 18.53 -0.12 -2.92
C PRO A 99 17.50 -0.58 -3.97
N GLU A 100 17.98 -0.91 -5.18
CA GLU A 100 17.16 -1.42 -6.29
C GLU A 100 16.26 -2.62 -5.92
N PRO A 101 16.71 -3.61 -5.11
CA PRO A 101 15.84 -4.70 -4.68
C PRO A 101 14.56 -4.21 -3.98
N LEU A 102 14.65 -3.15 -3.16
CA LEU A 102 13.47 -2.59 -2.50
C LEU A 102 12.54 -1.91 -3.50
N LYS A 103 13.08 -1.17 -4.47
CA LYS A 103 12.27 -0.52 -5.51
C LYS A 103 11.52 -1.56 -6.33
N HIS A 104 12.21 -2.61 -6.78
CA HIS A 104 11.63 -3.69 -7.57
C HIS A 104 10.54 -4.46 -6.83
N ILE A 105 10.78 -4.89 -5.58
CA ILE A 105 9.75 -5.63 -4.82
C ILE A 105 8.55 -4.73 -4.48
N ALA A 106 8.81 -3.46 -4.16
CA ALA A 106 7.74 -2.50 -3.89
C ALA A 106 6.91 -2.20 -5.15
N ALA A 107 7.50 -2.19 -6.34
CA ALA A 107 6.82 -1.91 -7.60
C ALA A 107 5.79 -3.00 -8.01
N ILE A 108 5.93 -4.23 -7.51
CA ILE A 108 4.99 -5.32 -7.82
C ILE A 108 3.65 -5.02 -7.15
N THR A 109 2.67 -4.61 -7.95
CA THR A 109 1.41 -4.03 -7.44
C THR A 109 0.50 -5.02 -6.72
N HIS A 110 0.61 -6.30 -7.06
CA HIS A 110 -0.21 -7.38 -6.53
C HIS A 110 0.10 -7.74 -5.08
N PHE A 111 1.26 -7.34 -4.55
CA PHE A 111 1.54 -7.45 -3.12
C PHE A 111 0.80 -6.36 -2.35
N ARG A 112 -0.08 -6.81 -1.43
CA ARG A 112 -0.87 -5.94 -0.53
C ARG A 112 -0.51 -6.09 0.96
N LEU A 113 0.18 -7.17 1.32
CA LEU A 113 0.73 -7.39 2.64
C LEU A 113 2.24 -7.53 2.50
N PHE A 114 3.00 -6.91 3.40
CA PHE A 114 4.45 -7.04 3.49
C PHE A 114 4.84 -7.25 4.95
N VAL A 115 5.91 -8.01 5.17
CA VAL A 115 6.58 -8.09 6.48
C VAL A 115 8.01 -7.62 6.29
N THR A 116 8.45 -6.67 7.09
CA THR A 116 9.87 -6.32 7.20
C THR A 116 10.43 -6.79 8.54
N LEU A 117 11.66 -7.29 8.49
CA LEU A 117 12.43 -7.72 9.66
C LEU A 117 13.43 -6.66 10.12
N THR A 118 13.50 -5.52 9.42
CA THR A 118 14.42 -4.42 9.71
C THR A 118 13.65 -3.20 10.24
N PRO A 119 14.26 -2.41 11.14
CA PRO A 119 13.57 -1.30 11.80
C PRO A 119 13.52 -0.01 10.97
N ASP A 120 14.15 0.04 9.80
CA ASP A 120 14.24 1.23 8.94
C ASP A 120 12.98 1.53 8.12
N GLU A 121 12.91 2.71 7.51
CA GLU A 121 11.77 3.15 6.70
C GLU A 121 11.92 2.92 5.19
N LEU A 122 12.97 2.26 4.72
CA LEU A 122 13.30 2.22 3.28
C LEU A 122 12.21 1.54 2.46
N LEU A 123 11.70 0.39 2.93
CA LEU A 123 10.61 -0.31 2.28
C LEU A 123 9.31 0.51 2.30
N ALA A 124 8.99 1.12 3.45
CA ALA A 124 7.81 1.97 3.58
C ALA A 124 7.89 3.15 2.61
N HIS A 125 9.05 3.79 2.49
CA HIS A 125 9.28 4.88 1.55
C HIS A 125 9.08 4.43 0.10
N CYS A 126 9.64 3.29 -0.32
CA CYS A 126 9.39 2.73 -1.66
C CYS A 126 7.89 2.48 -1.91
N LEU A 127 7.17 1.91 -0.95
CA LEU A 127 5.74 1.62 -1.10
C LEU A 127 4.89 2.89 -1.19
N ARG A 128 5.24 3.93 -0.41
CA ARG A 128 4.57 5.25 -0.42
C ARG A 128 4.68 5.97 -1.77
N THR A 129 5.67 5.64 -2.61
CA THR A 129 5.76 6.21 -3.96
C THR A 129 4.61 5.78 -4.88
N ARG A 130 3.93 4.66 -4.58
CA ARG A 130 2.85 4.11 -5.42
C ARG A 130 1.49 4.02 -4.75
N CYS A 131 1.41 3.97 -3.42
CA CYS A 131 0.16 3.67 -2.72
C CYS A 131 0.19 4.14 -1.26
N ALA A 132 -0.99 4.20 -0.64
CA ALA A 132 -1.09 4.44 0.79
C ALA A 132 -0.54 3.23 1.57
N VAL A 133 0.32 3.49 2.55
CA VAL A 133 0.95 2.45 3.37
C VAL A 133 0.42 2.53 4.79
N ASN A 134 -0.20 1.45 5.24
CA ASN A 134 -0.61 1.24 6.62
C ASN A 134 0.48 0.46 7.35
N GLU A 135 1.23 1.15 8.20
CA GLU A 135 2.29 0.53 8.98
C GLU A 135 1.74 -0.04 10.28
N ILE A 136 2.03 -1.31 10.53
CA ILE A 136 1.68 -2.03 11.74
C ILE A 136 3.01 -2.34 12.44
N VAL A 137 3.20 -1.81 13.64
CA VAL A 137 4.41 -2.00 14.42
C VAL A 137 4.13 -3.03 15.51
N HIS A 138 4.84 -4.16 15.48
CA HIS A 138 4.82 -5.11 16.58
C HIS A 138 5.95 -4.76 17.55
N SER A 139 5.61 -4.47 18.81
CA SER A 139 6.58 -4.37 19.90
C SER A 139 5.88 -4.62 21.25
N PRO A 140 6.48 -5.40 22.16
CA PRO A 140 5.92 -5.67 23.49
C PRO A 140 5.74 -4.40 24.34
N TYR A 141 6.49 -3.34 24.03
CA TYR A 141 6.62 -2.12 24.83
C TYR A 141 5.88 -0.92 24.25
N LEU A 142 5.08 -1.10 23.19
CA LEU A 142 4.30 -0.01 22.61
C LEU A 142 3.29 0.57 23.61
N PRO A 143 3.06 1.90 23.60
CA PRO A 143 1.93 2.48 24.30
C PRO A 143 0.60 1.93 23.77
N THR A 144 -0.39 1.75 24.64
CA THR A 144 -1.70 1.16 24.25
C THR A 144 -2.41 1.94 23.15
N SER A 145 -2.21 3.26 23.07
CA SER A 145 -2.77 4.13 22.04
C SER A 145 -2.14 3.94 20.64
N GLU A 146 -0.95 3.36 20.57
CA GLU A 146 -0.20 3.19 19.32
C GLU A 146 -0.35 1.77 18.72
N GLY A 147 -0.91 0.84 19.48
CA GLY A 147 -1.15 -0.53 19.01
C GLY A 147 -2.13 -0.54 17.83
N SER A 148 -1.71 -1.16 16.73
CA SER A 148 -2.52 -1.36 15.54
C SER A 148 -2.47 -2.81 15.07
N ASP A 149 -3.48 -3.22 14.32
CA ASP A 149 -3.58 -4.54 13.69
C ASP A 149 -4.29 -4.37 12.34
N LEU A 150 -4.30 -5.43 11.54
CA LEU A 150 -4.94 -5.45 10.24
C LEU A 150 -6.48 -5.24 10.37
N PRO A 151 -7.08 -4.29 9.62
CA PRO A 151 -8.53 -4.13 9.60
C PRO A 151 -9.24 -5.41 9.14
N THR A 152 -10.43 -5.70 9.68
CA THR A 152 -11.18 -6.92 9.30
C THR A 152 -11.61 -6.89 7.83
N ASP A 153 -11.82 -5.70 7.29
CA ASP A 153 -12.19 -5.42 5.91
C ASP A 153 -10.99 -4.95 5.07
N TRP A 154 -9.74 -5.25 5.47
CA TRP A 154 -8.54 -4.84 4.73
C TRP A 154 -8.57 -5.21 3.24
N LEU A 155 -9.20 -6.34 2.87
CA LEU A 155 -9.35 -6.75 1.47
C LEU A 155 -10.14 -5.74 0.63
N SER A 156 -11.08 -4.99 1.22
CA SER A 156 -11.87 -3.97 0.51
C SER A 156 -11.12 -2.63 0.36
N HIS A 157 -10.05 -2.41 1.12
CA HIS A 157 -9.22 -1.20 1.07
C HIS A 157 -8.29 -1.19 -0.14
N ARG A 158 -8.83 -0.86 -1.32
CA ARG A 158 -8.08 -0.81 -2.58
C ARG A 158 -7.06 0.32 -2.57
N GLY A 159 -5.91 0.11 -3.21
CA GLY A 159 -4.81 1.08 -3.24
C GLY A 159 -4.09 1.26 -1.89
N GLU A 160 -4.34 0.37 -0.92
CA GLU A 160 -3.63 0.33 0.35
C GLU A 160 -2.77 -0.93 0.44
N VAL A 161 -1.58 -0.76 1.02
CA VAL A 161 -0.66 -1.83 1.40
C VAL A 161 -0.49 -1.82 2.91
N TYR A 162 -0.43 -3.00 3.53
CA TYR A 162 -0.16 -3.15 4.95
C TYR A 162 1.24 -3.69 5.16
N LEU A 163 2.07 -2.95 5.89
CA LEU A 163 3.45 -3.28 6.19
C LEU A 163 3.59 -3.59 7.68
N LEU A 164 3.92 -4.84 8.00
CA LEU A 164 4.23 -5.26 9.36
C LEU A 164 5.74 -5.12 9.65
N TYR A 165 6.08 -4.30 10.64
CA TYR A 165 7.39 -4.29 11.30
C TYR A 165 7.43 -5.37 12.38
N LEU A 166 7.97 -6.54 12.05
CA LEU A 166 7.90 -7.72 12.93
C LEU A 166 8.72 -7.54 14.22
N PHE A 167 9.87 -6.89 14.11
CA PHE A 167 10.79 -6.64 15.23
C PHE A 167 10.87 -5.16 15.59
N GLY A 168 9.73 -4.46 15.46
CA GLY A 168 9.58 -3.05 15.77
C GLY A 168 10.16 -2.11 14.70
N LYS A 169 9.95 -0.82 14.92
CA LYS A 169 10.32 0.27 14.03
C LYS A 169 11.23 1.25 14.77
N SER A 170 12.29 1.72 14.09
CA SER A 170 13.31 2.59 14.67
C SER A 170 12.69 3.86 15.26
N ARG A 171 13.05 4.16 16.51
CA ARG A 171 12.68 5.37 17.26
C ARG A 171 13.61 5.52 18.47
N PRO A 172 13.71 6.69 19.13
CA PRO A 172 14.64 6.88 20.26
C PRO A 172 14.10 6.26 21.57
N ALA A 173 13.74 4.98 21.53
CA ALA A 173 13.18 4.23 22.65
C ALA A 173 13.29 2.70 22.39
N PRO A 174 13.24 1.85 23.45
CA PRO A 174 13.39 0.39 23.34
C PRO A 174 12.13 -0.29 22.75
N MET A 175 11.83 0.03 21.49
CA MET A 175 10.61 -0.38 20.78
C MET A 175 10.91 -1.01 19.41
N PHE A 176 12.15 -1.44 19.20
CA PHE A 176 12.59 -2.27 18.08
C PHE A 176 13.73 -3.16 18.54
N ALA A 177 14.02 -4.25 17.83
CA ALA A 177 15.10 -5.16 18.22
C ALA A 177 16.46 -4.67 17.70
N ILE A 178 17.47 -4.64 18.56
CA ILE A 178 18.86 -4.29 18.22
C ILE A 178 19.85 -5.43 18.47
N HIS A 179 19.45 -6.45 19.22
CA HIS A 179 20.25 -7.66 19.48
C HIS A 179 19.37 -8.92 19.64
N ASP A 180 20.02 -10.09 19.73
CA ASP A 180 19.34 -11.39 19.81
C ASP A 180 18.37 -11.54 20.99
N GLU A 181 18.63 -10.92 22.14
CA GLU A 181 17.73 -11.01 23.31
C GLU A 181 16.41 -10.26 23.09
N ASP A 182 16.41 -9.07 22.45
CA ASP A 182 15.18 -8.42 21.97
C ASP A 182 14.43 -9.32 20.98
N ILE A 183 15.12 -9.94 20.02
CA ILE A 183 14.46 -10.84 19.05
C ILE A 183 13.76 -11.98 19.78
N LEU A 184 14.41 -12.55 20.81
CA LEU A 184 13.80 -13.58 21.67
C LEU A 184 12.57 -13.07 22.41
N GLU A 185 12.63 -11.87 22.98
CA GLU A 185 11.49 -11.25 23.67
C GLU A 185 10.31 -10.99 22.73
N TYR A 186 10.57 -10.49 21.51
CA TYR A 186 9.51 -10.24 20.52
C TYR A 186 8.87 -11.56 20.06
N VAL A 187 9.68 -12.60 19.84
CA VAL A 187 9.17 -13.94 19.52
C VAL A 187 8.36 -14.51 20.69
N HIS A 188 8.86 -14.37 21.91
CA HIS A 188 8.15 -14.80 23.11
C HIS A 188 6.80 -14.10 23.24
N ASN A 189 6.75 -12.78 23.03
CA ASN A 189 5.52 -12.00 23.05
C ASN A 189 4.47 -12.54 22.06
N ILE A 190 4.89 -12.91 20.84
CA ILE A 190 4.00 -13.53 19.85
C ILE A 190 3.48 -14.89 20.34
N ILE A 191 4.36 -15.75 20.86
CA ILE A 191 4.01 -17.10 21.36
C ILE A 191 3.03 -17.02 22.53
N ALA A 192 3.33 -16.16 23.49
CA ALA A 192 2.55 -15.96 24.70
C ALA A 192 1.25 -15.19 24.44
N ARG A 193 1.04 -14.68 23.22
CA ARG A 193 -0.04 -13.75 22.86
C ARG A 193 -0.06 -12.55 23.81
N GLY A 194 1.10 -11.96 24.03
CA GLY A 194 1.29 -10.82 24.89
C GLY A 194 0.75 -9.52 24.28
N SER A 195 1.26 -8.40 24.76
CA SER A 195 0.78 -7.07 24.40
C SER A 195 1.08 -6.74 22.94
N HIS A 196 0.16 -6.03 22.29
CA HIS A 196 0.36 -5.44 20.95
C HIS A 196 0.76 -6.44 19.85
N VAL A 197 0.39 -7.71 19.98
CA VAL A 197 0.54 -8.71 18.90
C VAL A 197 -0.54 -8.49 17.84
N PRO A 198 -0.19 -8.26 16.56
CA PRO A 198 -1.16 -8.08 15.47
C PRO A 198 -1.76 -9.43 15.02
N VAL A 199 -2.68 -9.94 15.83
CA VAL A 199 -3.27 -11.29 15.68
C VAL A 199 -3.94 -11.47 14.32
N LYS A 200 -4.65 -10.45 13.81
CA LYS A 200 -5.33 -10.54 12.51
C LYS A 200 -4.33 -10.61 11.37
N PHE A 201 -3.26 -9.81 11.43
CA PHE A 201 -2.19 -9.87 10.44
C PHE A 201 -1.55 -11.27 10.39
N PHE A 202 -1.21 -11.84 11.55
CA PHE A 202 -0.69 -13.22 11.61
C PHE A 202 -1.70 -14.26 11.10
N GLY A 203 -2.99 -14.05 11.34
CA GLY A 203 -4.06 -14.88 10.78
C GLY A 203 -4.06 -14.90 9.25
N GLU A 204 -3.81 -13.77 8.59
CA GLU A 204 -3.68 -13.69 7.13
C GLU A 204 -2.39 -14.32 6.61
N LEU A 205 -1.27 -14.17 7.34
CA LEU A 205 -0.01 -14.87 7.03
C LEU A 205 -0.21 -16.39 7.08
N GLN A 206 -1.01 -16.89 8.01
CA GLN A 206 -1.32 -18.31 8.12
C GLN A 206 -2.14 -18.88 6.96
N GLN A 207 -2.82 -18.02 6.19
CA GLN A 207 -3.65 -18.42 5.05
C GLN A 207 -2.94 -18.23 3.69
N ARG A 208 -1.76 -17.60 3.67
CA ARG A 208 -1.01 -17.27 2.45
C ARG A 208 0.35 -17.94 2.37
N ASN A 209 0.80 -18.15 1.14
CA ASN A 209 2.15 -18.58 0.86
C ASN A 209 3.15 -17.47 1.23
N LEU A 210 4.32 -17.84 1.71
CA LEU A 210 5.34 -16.88 2.15
C LEU A 210 6.53 -16.90 1.21
N LEU A 211 6.99 -15.69 0.88
CA LEU A 211 8.20 -15.46 0.13
C LEU A 211 9.23 -14.84 1.08
N LEU A 212 10.04 -15.69 1.73
CA LEU A 212 11.07 -15.30 2.68
C LEU A 212 12.33 -14.91 1.91
N ILE A 213 12.65 -13.62 1.87
CA ILE A 213 13.77 -13.08 1.09
C ILE A 213 14.78 -12.42 2.03
N GLY A 214 15.97 -13.00 2.11
CA GLY A 214 17.11 -12.42 2.80
C GLY A 214 16.91 -12.28 4.31
N CYS A 215 16.16 -13.19 4.93
CA CYS A 215 15.74 -13.11 6.32
C CYS A 215 16.90 -13.27 7.30
N ASN A 216 17.94 -14.02 6.92
CA ASN A 216 19.11 -14.32 7.76
C ASN A 216 18.74 -14.85 9.16
N PHE A 217 17.64 -15.59 9.24
CA PHE A 217 17.17 -16.12 10.53
C PHE A 217 18.17 -17.15 11.08
N PRO A 218 18.51 -17.08 12.38
CA PRO A 218 19.08 -18.23 13.07
C PRO A 218 18.17 -19.45 12.89
N GLN A 219 18.76 -20.66 12.86
CA GLN A 219 18.01 -21.91 12.60
C GLN A 219 16.72 -22.04 13.41
N TRP A 220 16.77 -21.77 14.72
CA TRP A 220 15.61 -21.88 15.60
C TRP A 220 14.50 -20.90 15.21
N LEU A 221 14.87 -19.70 14.75
CA LEU A 221 13.93 -18.64 14.37
C LEU A 221 13.25 -18.98 13.05
N SER A 222 13.98 -19.57 12.08
CA SER A 222 13.38 -20.11 10.86
C SER A 222 12.31 -21.16 11.17
N ARG A 223 12.64 -22.13 12.05
CA ARG A 223 11.68 -23.18 12.48
C ARG A 223 10.47 -22.57 13.19
N PHE A 224 10.71 -21.59 14.07
CA PHE A 224 9.66 -20.88 14.77
C PHE A 224 8.75 -20.11 13.80
N PHE A 225 9.32 -19.31 12.91
CA PHE A 225 8.56 -18.46 12.00
C PHE A 225 7.68 -19.30 11.07
N LEU A 226 8.22 -20.38 10.50
CA LEU A 226 7.43 -21.34 9.72
C LEU A 226 6.33 -21.98 10.57
N ARG A 227 6.59 -22.36 11.81
CA ARG A 227 5.56 -22.91 12.69
C ARG A 227 4.47 -21.87 12.99
N LEU A 228 4.84 -20.63 13.26
CA LEU A 228 3.93 -19.52 13.57
C LEU A 228 2.96 -19.26 12.42
N THR A 229 3.45 -19.35 11.19
CA THR A 229 2.67 -19.08 9.99
C THR A 229 1.96 -20.31 9.44
N ASN A 230 1.90 -21.41 10.18
CA ASN A 230 1.12 -22.61 9.83
C ASN A 230 0.04 -22.90 10.87
N GLN A 231 -1.21 -23.12 10.43
CA GLN A 231 -2.33 -23.40 11.35
C GLN A 231 -2.18 -24.78 12.02
N LYS A 232 -1.68 -25.76 11.28
CA LYS A 232 -1.44 -27.14 11.73
C LYS A 232 0.06 -27.37 11.91
N ARG A 233 0.43 -28.59 12.28
CA ARG A 233 1.83 -29.03 12.27
C ARG A 233 2.37 -28.90 10.84
N LEU A 234 3.66 -28.62 10.70
CA LEU A 234 4.29 -28.48 9.38
C LEU A 234 4.09 -29.76 8.55
N SER A 235 4.23 -30.94 9.17
CA SER A 235 4.01 -32.24 8.54
C SER A 235 2.59 -32.43 7.98
N ASP A 236 1.60 -31.76 8.56
CA ASP A 236 0.19 -31.91 8.20
C ASP A 236 -0.24 -30.87 7.14
N THR A 237 0.68 -29.99 6.74
CA THR A 237 0.37 -28.81 5.93
C THR A 237 0.78 -29.02 4.47
N GLN A 238 0.08 -29.93 3.77
CA GLN A 238 0.38 -30.29 2.38
C GLN A 238 0.05 -29.21 1.33
N ARG A 239 -0.45 -28.03 1.73
CA ARG A 239 -1.02 -27.03 0.79
C ARG A 239 -0.25 -25.73 0.68
N LYS A 240 0.65 -25.40 1.62
CA LYS A 240 1.45 -24.18 1.51
C LYS A 240 2.70 -24.42 0.70
N ARG A 241 3.03 -23.45 -0.14
CA ARG A 241 4.34 -23.33 -0.79
C ARG A 241 5.03 -22.12 -0.21
N GLU A 242 6.19 -22.35 0.38
CA GLU A 242 7.00 -21.29 0.97
C GLU A 242 8.32 -21.25 0.21
N TRP A 243 8.87 -20.07 0.01
CA TRP A 243 10.14 -19.90 -0.68
C TRP A 243 11.13 -19.26 0.27
N LEU A 244 12.30 -19.88 0.42
CA LEU A 244 13.40 -19.37 1.23
C LEU A 244 14.56 -18.99 0.30
N ILE A 245 14.80 -17.69 0.16
CA ILE A 245 15.86 -17.10 -0.65
C ILE A 245 16.85 -16.42 0.29
N GLU A 246 18.06 -16.94 0.37
CA GLU A 246 19.10 -16.46 1.29
C GLU A 246 20.41 -16.28 0.51
N ALA A 247 21.18 -15.25 0.85
CA ALA A 247 22.50 -15.00 0.28
C ALA A 247 23.52 -16.07 0.71
N MET A 248 23.34 -16.60 1.92
CA MET A 248 24.16 -17.67 2.48
C MET A 248 23.38 -18.98 2.46
N LYS A 249 24.07 -20.09 2.20
CA LYS A 249 23.45 -21.41 2.23
C LYS A 249 22.98 -21.70 3.66
N PRO A 250 21.70 -22.08 3.86
CA PRO A 250 21.22 -22.50 5.16
C PRO A 250 22.01 -23.68 5.72
N GLU A 251 22.09 -23.77 7.05
CA GLU A 251 22.71 -24.89 7.74
C GLU A 251 22.02 -26.22 7.37
N GLU A 252 22.81 -27.31 7.31
CA GLU A 252 22.31 -28.61 6.85
C GLU A 252 21.14 -29.13 7.68
N GLU A 253 21.15 -28.91 8.99
CA GLU A 253 20.06 -29.32 9.88
C GLU A 253 18.73 -28.65 9.53
N LEU A 254 18.75 -27.37 9.15
CA LEU A 254 17.54 -26.67 8.70
C LEU A 254 17.06 -27.24 7.37
N ILE A 255 17.97 -27.54 6.45
CA ILE A 255 17.62 -28.16 5.15
C ILE A 255 16.96 -29.53 5.38
N PHE A 256 17.53 -30.36 6.26
CA PHE A 256 16.94 -31.67 6.61
C PHE A 256 15.57 -31.51 7.27
N PHE A 257 15.45 -30.58 8.23
CA PHE A 257 14.17 -30.29 8.88
C PHE A 257 13.09 -29.90 7.86
N LEU A 258 13.40 -28.98 6.92
CA LEU A 258 12.45 -28.54 5.91
C LEU A 258 12.06 -29.68 4.97
N LYS A 259 13.02 -30.48 4.51
CA LYS A 259 12.73 -31.66 3.68
C LYS A 259 11.87 -32.70 4.39
N SER A 260 11.98 -32.84 5.71
CA SER A 260 11.22 -33.83 6.49
C SER A 260 9.85 -33.34 6.96
N TYR A 261 9.72 -32.05 7.26
CA TYR A 261 8.54 -31.52 7.94
C TYR A 261 7.83 -30.41 7.16
N SER A 262 8.45 -29.81 6.16
CA SER A 262 7.85 -28.76 5.31
C SER A 262 8.19 -28.99 3.84
N GLU A 263 7.73 -30.13 3.29
CA GLU A 263 8.04 -30.57 1.91
C GLU A 263 7.66 -29.53 0.83
N GLY A 264 6.72 -28.63 1.14
CA GLY A 264 6.32 -27.53 0.26
C GLY A 264 7.27 -26.32 0.25
N THR A 265 8.27 -26.29 1.14
CA THR A 265 9.26 -25.19 1.21
C THR A 265 10.35 -25.40 0.18
N GLU A 266 10.45 -24.48 -0.78
CA GLU A 266 11.50 -24.45 -1.79
C GLU A 266 12.65 -23.55 -1.31
N ILE A 267 13.84 -24.13 -1.17
CA ILE A 267 15.05 -23.41 -0.77
C ILE A 267 15.83 -23.04 -2.04
N LEU A 268 16.08 -21.75 -2.25
CA LEU A 268 16.76 -21.21 -3.41
C LEU A 268 18.06 -20.54 -2.96
N SER A 269 19.11 -21.36 -2.83
CA SER A 269 20.45 -20.91 -2.41
C SER A 269 21.40 -20.65 -3.58
N ASP A 270 20.95 -20.91 -4.82
CA ASP A 270 21.69 -20.70 -6.07
C ASP A 270 21.56 -19.28 -6.63
N ILE A 271 20.68 -18.47 -6.04
CA ILE A 271 20.39 -17.10 -6.47
C ILE A 271 20.42 -16.17 -5.25
N SER A 272 21.07 -15.01 -5.39
CA SER A 272 21.08 -14.02 -4.31
C SER A 272 19.70 -13.38 -4.14
N PRO A 273 19.34 -12.91 -2.92
CA PRO A 273 18.10 -12.17 -2.68
C PRO A 273 17.85 -11.03 -3.69
N SER A 274 18.89 -10.25 -3.98
CA SER A 274 18.83 -9.13 -4.93
C SER A 274 18.57 -9.61 -6.37
N ALA A 275 19.29 -10.64 -6.82
CA ALA A 275 19.11 -11.19 -8.17
C ALA A 275 17.73 -11.85 -8.33
N PHE A 276 17.25 -12.53 -7.30
CA PHE A 276 15.92 -13.14 -7.29
C PHE A 276 14.82 -12.08 -7.43
N ILE A 277 14.89 -10.99 -6.67
CA ILE A 277 13.92 -9.89 -6.76
C ILE A 277 13.97 -9.24 -8.16
N ALA A 278 15.17 -9.00 -8.70
CA ALA A 278 15.30 -8.43 -10.05
C ALA A 278 14.68 -9.33 -11.12
N GLU A 279 14.90 -10.64 -11.03
CA GLU A 279 14.30 -11.61 -11.96
C GLU A 279 12.79 -11.72 -11.78
N LEU A 280 12.29 -11.74 -10.54
CA LEU A 280 10.87 -11.71 -10.23
C LEU A 280 10.19 -10.47 -10.83
N TYR A 281 10.80 -9.31 -10.65
CA TYR A 281 10.28 -8.04 -11.17
C TYR A 281 10.30 -8.00 -12.70
N ARG A 282 11.39 -8.43 -13.35
CA ARG A 282 11.48 -8.54 -14.81
C ARG A 282 10.36 -9.42 -15.38
N ARG A 283 10.14 -10.61 -14.83
CA ARG A 283 9.09 -11.53 -15.29
C ARG A 283 7.68 -10.98 -15.01
N TRP A 284 7.51 -10.31 -13.88
CA TRP A 284 6.25 -9.64 -13.56
C TRP A 284 5.96 -8.52 -14.57
N LEU A 285 6.95 -7.72 -14.94
CA LEU A 285 6.85 -6.72 -16.01
C LEU A 285 6.56 -7.35 -17.37
N GLU A 286 7.13 -8.50 -17.72
CA GLU A 286 6.82 -9.14 -19.01
C GLU A 286 5.36 -9.59 -19.11
N ARG A 287 4.75 -9.96 -17.97
CA ARG A 287 3.35 -10.41 -17.91
C ARG A 287 2.35 -9.28 -17.79
N ASN A 288 2.69 -8.25 -17.02
CA ASN A 288 1.78 -7.16 -16.63
C ASN A 288 2.16 -5.83 -17.29
N GLY A 289 3.31 -5.77 -17.97
CA GLY A 289 3.86 -4.57 -18.59
C GLY A 289 3.07 -4.09 -19.80
N ALA A 290 2.43 -4.97 -20.56
CA ALA A 290 1.52 -4.56 -21.63
C ALA A 290 0.22 -3.90 -21.10
N GLU A 291 -0.24 -4.32 -19.91
CA GLU A 291 -1.31 -3.61 -19.17
C GLU A 291 -0.82 -2.28 -18.59
N MET A 292 0.49 -2.09 -18.39
CA MET A 292 1.11 -0.83 -17.94
C MET A 292 1.54 0.12 -19.08
N GLU A 293 1.93 -0.40 -20.26
CA GLU A 293 2.31 0.38 -21.46
C GLU A 293 1.10 0.83 -22.29
N SER A 294 -0.07 0.20 -22.12
CA SER A 294 -1.34 0.70 -22.66
C SER A 294 -2.00 1.77 -21.77
N ILE A 295 -1.33 2.17 -20.68
CA ILE A 295 -1.71 3.29 -19.84
C ILE A 295 -0.95 4.53 -20.33
N PRO A 296 -1.61 5.53 -20.95
CA PRO A 296 -1.00 6.83 -20.99
C PRO A 296 -0.86 7.30 -19.54
N VAL A 297 0.39 7.51 -19.11
CA VAL A 297 0.73 8.25 -17.90
C VAL A 297 0.25 9.70 -18.09
N GLN A 298 -1.04 9.91 -17.96
CA GLN A 298 -1.62 11.17 -17.58
C GLN A 298 -2.32 10.90 -16.25
N SER A 299 -1.58 11.08 -15.16
CA SER A 299 -2.20 11.51 -13.92
C SER A 299 -2.95 12.81 -14.25
N GLU A 300 -4.22 12.72 -14.63
CA GLU A 300 -5.10 13.88 -14.75
C GLU A 300 -5.20 14.50 -13.36
N THR A 301 -4.28 15.43 -13.08
CA THR A 301 -4.47 16.46 -12.07
C THR A 301 -5.79 17.16 -12.39
N VAL A 302 -6.59 17.46 -11.36
CA VAL A 302 -7.86 18.18 -11.57
C VAL A 302 -7.54 19.45 -12.34
N PRO A 303 -8.10 19.66 -13.54
CA PRO A 303 -7.75 20.82 -14.35
C PRO A 303 -7.99 22.12 -13.57
N HIS A 304 -7.01 23.02 -13.56
CA HIS A 304 -7.20 24.37 -13.05
C HIS A 304 -8.37 25.03 -13.82
N ASN A 305 -9.33 25.62 -13.10
CA ASN A 305 -10.61 26.13 -13.63
C ASN A 305 -11.61 25.08 -14.14
N THR A 306 -11.71 23.91 -13.49
CA THR A 306 -12.80 22.95 -13.77
C THR A 306 -14.19 23.60 -13.65
N LEU A 307 -14.91 23.72 -14.77
CA LEU A 307 -16.27 24.27 -14.84
C LEU A 307 -17.31 23.22 -14.42
N PHE A 308 -17.22 22.01 -14.96
CA PHE A 308 -18.12 20.91 -14.63
C PHE A 308 -17.32 19.72 -14.11
N PHE A 309 -17.68 19.23 -12.92
CA PHE A 309 -17.27 17.91 -12.45
C PHE A 309 -18.44 16.94 -12.61
N VAL A 310 -18.31 15.94 -13.49
CA VAL A 310 -19.30 14.87 -13.67
C VAL A 310 -18.89 13.66 -12.82
N SER A 311 -19.65 13.42 -11.75
CA SER A 311 -19.47 12.33 -10.81
C SER A 311 -20.48 11.22 -11.11
N TYR A 312 -20.03 9.97 -11.23
CA TYR A 312 -20.88 8.87 -11.66
C TYR A 312 -20.41 7.55 -11.09
N CYS A 313 -21.29 6.54 -11.02
CA CYS A 313 -20.86 5.19 -10.67
C CYS A 313 -20.27 4.50 -11.89
N ARG A 314 -19.00 4.10 -11.81
CA ARG A 314 -18.27 3.62 -12.98
C ARG A 314 -18.89 2.40 -13.67
N THR A 315 -19.16 1.35 -12.91
CA THR A 315 -19.58 0.05 -13.47
C THR A 315 -20.91 0.13 -14.23
N PRO A 316 -21.97 0.82 -13.73
CA PRO A 316 -23.20 0.98 -14.49
C PRO A 316 -23.27 2.24 -15.37
N ASP A 317 -22.66 3.36 -14.97
CA ASP A 317 -23.00 4.68 -15.52
C ASP A 317 -21.95 5.25 -16.48
N PHE A 318 -20.79 4.60 -16.66
CA PHE A 318 -19.74 5.09 -17.57
C PHE A 318 -20.25 5.45 -18.98
N PRO A 319 -21.09 4.63 -19.66
CA PRO A 319 -21.60 4.98 -20.98
C PRO A 319 -22.46 6.24 -20.97
N ALA A 320 -23.24 6.46 -19.90
CA ALA A 320 -24.08 7.64 -19.76
C ALA A 320 -23.25 8.89 -19.42
N ALA A 321 -22.26 8.76 -18.55
CA ALA A 321 -21.33 9.83 -18.23
C ALA A 321 -20.56 10.32 -19.46
N ASN A 322 -20.06 9.41 -20.29
CA ASN A 322 -19.33 9.77 -21.50
C ASN A 322 -20.21 10.57 -22.48
N LYS A 323 -21.45 10.13 -22.72
CA LYS A 323 -22.41 10.85 -23.59
C LYS A 323 -22.81 12.23 -23.04
N LEU A 324 -22.96 12.35 -21.72
CA LEU A 324 -23.24 13.64 -21.10
C LEU A 324 -22.06 14.61 -21.29
N VAL A 325 -20.83 14.11 -21.19
CA VAL A 325 -19.65 14.93 -21.41
C VAL A 325 -19.52 15.35 -22.87
N GLU A 326 -19.77 14.44 -23.82
CA GLU A 326 -19.88 14.80 -25.24
C GLU A 326 -20.94 15.89 -25.48
N SER A 327 -22.06 15.81 -24.76
CA SER A 327 -23.10 16.85 -24.78
C SER A 327 -22.58 18.19 -24.24
N LEU A 328 -21.88 18.21 -23.10
CA LEU A 328 -21.27 19.44 -22.56
C LEU A 328 -20.26 20.07 -23.53
N LYS A 329 -19.44 19.26 -24.19
CA LYS A 329 -18.49 19.72 -25.22
C LYS A 329 -19.22 20.36 -26.41
N SER A 330 -20.30 19.72 -26.89
CA SER A 330 -21.14 20.26 -27.96
C SER A 330 -21.79 21.60 -27.62
N LEU A 331 -21.93 21.91 -26.32
CA LEU A 331 -22.45 23.18 -25.80
C LEU A 331 -21.36 24.26 -25.63
N GLY A 332 -20.11 24.00 -26.04
CA GLY A 332 -19.02 24.99 -26.03
C GLY A 332 -18.19 25.00 -24.73
N VAL A 333 -18.20 23.92 -23.97
CA VAL A 333 -17.29 23.71 -22.83
C VAL A 333 -16.01 23.05 -23.36
N ALA A 334 -14.84 23.59 -23.03
CA ALA A 334 -13.58 23.01 -23.46
C ALA A 334 -13.24 21.75 -22.66
N ASP A 335 -12.46 20.84 -23.26
CA ASP A 335 -12.08 19.57 -22.65
C ASP A 335 -11.38 19.75 -21.29
N ASN A 336 -10.58 20.80 -21.14
CA ASN A 336 -9.88 21.14 -19.90
C ASN A 336 -10.77 21.81 -18.83
N GLU A 337 -12.03 22.11 -19.14
CA GLU A 337 -13.00 22.66 -18.20
C GLU A 337 -13.99 21.61 -17.70
N ILE A 338 -13.90 20.38 -18.24
CA ILE A 338 -14.72 19.25 -17.80
C ILE A 338 -13.79 18.26 -17.11
N TRP A 339 -14.07 18.01 -15.85
CA TRP A 339 -13.49 16.87 -15.17
C TRP A 339 -14.53 15.76 -15.08
N PHE A 340 -14.21 14.60 -15.64
CA PHE A 340 -14.95 13.37 -15.41
C PHE A 340 -13.94 12.24 -15.49
N ASP A 341 -13.87 11.41 -14.46
CA ASP A 341 -12.80 10.41 -14.39
C ASP A 341 -12.95 9.40 -15.54
N LYS A 342 -11.90 9.21 -16.35
CA LYS A 342 -11.87 8.25 -17.45
C LYS A 342 -11.01 7.02 -17.17
N SER A 343 -10.20 7.03 -16.11
CA SER A 343 -9.06 6.10 -15.99
C SER A 343 -9.48 4.75 -15.42
N ALA A 344 -9.21 3.63 -16.12
CA ALA A 344 -9.56 2.22 -15.79
C ALA A 344 -8.94 1.63 -14.51
N ILE A 345 -8.48 2.47 -13.59
CA ILE A 345 -7.73 2.07 -12.42
C ILE A 345 -8.68 1.86 -11.23
N GLU A 346 -8.37 0.87 -10.39
CA GLU A 346 -9.15 0.57 -9.18
C GLU A 346 -9.24 1.77 -8.22
N PRO A 347 -10.43 2.13 -7.71
CA PRO A 347 -10.59 3.30 -6.84
C PRO A 347 -9.92 3.07 -5.47
N GLY A 348 -8.82 3.79 -5.19
CA GLY A 348 -8.09 3.81 -3.90
C GLY A 348 -8.13 5.16 -3.16
N GLN A 349 -7.26 5.39 -2.16
CA GLN A 349 -7.23 6.65 -1.39
C GLN A 349 -6.88 7.89 -2.23
N ASP A 350 -5.92 7.81 -3.15
CA ASP A 350 -5.58 8.93 -4.03
C ASP A 350 -6.74 9.29 -4.96
N PHE A 351 -7.51 8.29 -5.40
CA PHE A 351 -8.74 8.53 -6.15
C PHE A 351 -9.75 9.30 -5.29
N ARG A 352 -9.91 8.91 -4.02
CA ARG A 352 -10.82 9.58 -3.09
C ARG A 352 -10.43 11.03 -2.80
N GLU A 353 -9.16 11.31 -2.51
CA GLU A 353 -8.68 12.68 -2.31
C GLU A 353 -8.79 13.52 -3.59
N ARG A 354 -8.62 12.90 -4.78
CA ARG A 354 -8.89 13.56 -6.07
C ARG A 354 -10.36 13.91 -6.24
N ILE A 355 -11.29 13.02 -5.89
CA ILE A 355 -12.73 13.30 -5.94
C ILE A 355 -13.09 14.44 -4.98
N LEU A 356 -12.60 14.41 -3.74
CA LEU A 356 -12.81 15.52 -2.79
C LEU A 356 -12.17 16.82 -3.29
N GLY A 357 -10.96 16.77 -3.85
CA GLY A 357 -10.28 17.90 -4.49
C GLY A 357 -11.07 18.48 -5.66
N GLY A 358 -11.64 17.63 -6.52
CA GLY A 358 -12.53 18.02 -7.61
C GLY A 358 -13.81 18.66 -7.10
N ILE A 359 -14.44 18.10 -6.07
CA ILE A 359 -15.60 18.70 -5.39
C ILE A 359 -15.25 20.05 -4.79
N ARG A 360 -14.02 20.28 -4.31
CA ARG A 360 -13.59 21.58 -3.74
C ARG A 360 -13.30 22.64 -4.79
N THR A 361 -12.84 22.24 -5.97
CA THR A 361 -12.32 23.16 -7.01
C THR A 361 -13.30 23.41 -8.15
N CYS A 362 -14.22 22.48 -8.46
CA CYS A 362 -15.13 22.64 -9.59
C CYS A 362 -16.12 23.80 -9.41
N ARG A 363 -16.66 24.34 -10.51
CA ARG A 363 -17.70 25.37 -10.44
C ARG A 363 -19.10 24.78 -10.23
N TYR A 364 -19.42 23.72 -10.97
CA TYR A 364 -20.66 22.95 -10.92
C TYR A 364 -20.34 21.46 -10.73
N PHE A 365 -21.01 20.84 -9.76
CA PHE A 365 -20.93 19.41 -9.48
C PHE A 365 -22.16 18.70 -10.02
N ILE A 366 -21.96 17.73 -10.92
CA ILE A 366 -23.00 16.95 -11.59
C ILE A 366 -22.92 15.49 -11.12
N PRO A 367 -23.65 15.11 -10.05
CA PRO A 367 -23.79 13.70 -9.68
C PRO A 367 -24.81 13.01 -10.59
N LEU A 368 -24.39 11.93 -11.26
CA LEU A 368 -25.26 11.04 -12.00
C LEU A 368 -25.98 10.08 -11.05
N ILE A 369 -27.27 9.92 -11.29
CA ILE A 369 -28.17 9.15 -10.47
C ILE A 369 -28.76 8.04 -11.33
N SER A 370 -28.52 6.80 -10.93
CA SER A 370 -29.08 5.61 -11.56
C SER A 370 -29.51 4.58 -10.54
N SER A 371 -30.49 3.77 -10.92
CA SER A 371 -31.04 2.68 -10.13
C SER A 371 -29.99 1.61 -9.84
N SER A 372 -29.05 1.42 -10.77
CA SER A 372 -27.95 0.48 -10.62
C SER A 372 -26.91 0.99 -9.61
N ALA A 373 -26.60 2.28 -9.60
CA ALA A 373 -25.74 2.91 -8.60
C ALA A 373 -26.40 2.93 -7.20
N ASP A 374 -27.72 3.15 -7.15
CA ASP A 374 -28.50 3.17 -5.91
C ASP A 374 -28.57 1.80 -5.20
N GLN A 375 -28.12 0.71 -5.84
CA GLN A 375 -28.07 -0.63 -5.26
C GLN A 375 -26.68 -1.02 -4.68
N LEU A 376 -25.58 -0.34 -5.03
CA LEU A 376 -24.18 -0.68 -4.64
C LEU A 376 -23.71 -0.18 -3.25
N ASP A 377 -23.15 -1.03 -2.38
CA ASP A 377 -22.83 -0.81 -0.94
C ASP A 377 -22.56 0.63 -0.38
N GLU A 378 -22.98 0.84 0.87
CA GLU A 378 -23.49 2.09 1.50
C GLU A 378 -22.45 3.21 1.80
N LYS A 379 -21.14 2.92 1.77
CA LYS A 379 -20.11 3.79 2.40
C LYS A 379 -19.39 4.76 1.46
N PHE A 380 -19.44 4.56 0.15
CA PHE A 380 -18.63 5.34 -0.80
C PHE A 380 -19.26 6.71 -1.11
N PHE A 381 -20.52 6.74 -1.56
CA PHE A 381 -21.22 7.96 -1.99
C PHE A 381 -21.56 8.94 -0.87
N ARG A 382 -21.79 8.44 0.36
CA ARG A 382 -22.22 9.27 1.49
C ARG A 382 -21.22 10.37 1.82
N ARG A 383 -19.92 10.08 1.80
CA ARG A 383 -18.90 11.07 2.19
C ARG A 383 -18.69 12.14 1.11
N GLU A 384 -18.76 11.77 -0.16
CA GLU A 384 -18.65 12.70 -1.29
C GLU A 384 -19.86 13.63 -1.39
N TRP A 385 -21.07 13.09 -1.23
CA TRP A 385 -22.30 13.89 -1.22
C TRP A 385 -22.39 14.78 0.03
N ASN A 386 -21.88 14.32 1.18
CA ASN A 386 -21.75 15.17 2.37
C ASN A 386 -20.77 16.33 2.15
N GLU A 387 -19.60 16.09 1.54
CA GLU A 387 -18.65 17.17 1.19
C GLU A 387 -19.29 18.17 0.21
N ALA A 388 -20.03 17.68 -0.79
CA ALA A 388 -20.75 18.54 -1.73
C ALA A 388 -21.85 19.36 -1.03
N LEU A 389 -22.59 18.76 -0.08
CA LEU A 389 -23.59 19.44 0.74
C LEU A 389 -22.97 20.52 1.63
N ASP A 390 -21.87 20.20 2.31
CA ASP A 390 -21.18 21.15 3.18
C ASP A 390 -20.58 22.30 2.39
N ARG A 391 -20.02 22.04 1.20
CA ARG A 391 -19.60 23.08 0.26
C ARG A 391 -20.78 23.91 -0.24
N SER A 392 -21.93 23.29 -0.53
CA SER A 392 -23.13 23.98 -0.98
C SER A 392 -23.62 25.00 0.07
N LYS A 393 -23.58 24.63 1.36
CA LYS A 393 -23.93 25.55 2.47
C LYS A 393 -23.01 26.78 2.53
N ALA A 394 -21.74 26.64 2.15
CA ALA A 394 -20.78 27.74 2.07
C ALA A 394 -20.94 28.62 0.82
N ILE A 395 -21.73 28.20 -0.18
CA ILE A 395 -21.97 28.91 -1.43
C ILE A 395 -23.32 29.63 -1.36
N GLN A 396 -23.30 30.96 -1.27
CA GLN A 396 -24.52 31.77 -1.29
C GLN A 396 -24.81 32.30 -2.71
N GLY A 397 -26.07 32.20 -3.14
CA GLY A 397 -26.60 32.91 -4.31
C GLY A 397 -26.26 32.30 -5.69
N ARG A 398 -25.74 31.07 -5.78
CA ARG A 398 -25.52 30.39 -7.07
C ARG A 398 -25.74 28.88 -6.99
N THR A 399 -26.11 28.28 -8.12
CA THR A 399 -26.18 26.82 -8.27
C THR A 399 -24.78 26.22 -8.16
N PHE A 400 -24.68 25.13 -7.40
CA PHE A 400 -23.45 24.33 -7.29
C PHE A 400 -23.71 22.88 -7.67
N ILE A 401 -24.70 22.23 -7.06
CA ILE A 401 -25.06 20.84 -7.32
C ILE A 401 -26.15 20.78 -8.39
N VAL A 402 -25.96 19.95 -9.41
CA VAL A 402 -26.91 19.69 -10.50
C VAL A 402 -27.09 18.17 -10.64
N PRO A 403 -27.96 17.53 -9.84
CA PRO A 403 -28.18 16.09 -9.94
C PRO A 403 -28.83 15.73 -11.27
N VAL A 404 -28.37 14.66 -11.92
CA VAL A 404 -28.89 14.23 -13.23
C VAL A 404 -29.24 12.75 -13.22
N ILE A 405 -30.50 12.44 -13.50
CA ILE A 405 -31.01 11.07 -13.62
C ILE A 405 -30.69 10.52 -15.01
N VAL A 406 -30.05 9.36 -15.07
CA VAL A 406 -29.65 8.70 -16.33
C VAL A 406 -30.43 7.44 -16.65
N ASP A 407 -31.32 7.00 -15.76
CA ASP A 407 -32.23 5.89 -16.01
C ASP A 407 -33.26 6.23 -17.11
N GLN A 408 -33.89 5.19 -17.66
CA GLN A 408 -34.97 5.34 -18.64
C GLN A 408 -36.21 6.03 -18.05
N ALA A 409 -36.53 5.79 -16.79
CA ALA A 409 -37.65 6.45 -16.11
C ALA A 409 -37.15 7.64 -15.30
N TYR A 410 -37.81 8.80 -15.45
CA TYR A 410 -37.61 9.94 -14.57
C TYR A 410 -38.46 9.78 -13.31
N ASP A 411 -37.83 9.39 -12.22
CA ASP A 411 -38.45 9.36 -10.89
C ASP A 411 -37.39 9.65 -9.82
N PRO A 412 -37.28 10.89 -9.31
CA PRO A 412 -36.36 11.23 -8.22
C PRO A 412 -36.68 10.52 -6.88
N GLU A 413 -37.93 10.10 -6.66
CA GLU A 413 -38.35 9.51 -5.40
C GLU A 413 -37.87 8.07 -5.24
N GLN A 414 -37.68 7.35 -6.34
CA GLN A 414 -37.27 5.94 -6.33
C GLN A 414 -35.88 5.69 -5.71
N TYR A 415 -34.99 6.70 -5.71
CA TYR A 415 -33.61 6.54 -5.26
C TYR A 415 -33.50 6.70 -3.74
N GLN A 416 -33.17 5.62 -3.04
CA GLN A 416 -33.16 5.62 -1.58
C GLN A 416 -31.96 6.36 -1.00
N ARG A 417 -30.84 6.42 -1.72
CA ARG A 417 -29.59 6.94 -1.18
C ARG A 417 -29.39 8.41 -1.43
N VAL A 418 -30.11 8.98 -2.38
CA VAL A 418 -30.10 10.42 -2.66
C VAL A 418 -30.50 11.18 -1.39
N PRO A 419 -29.71 12.17 -0.92
CA PRO A 419 -30.00 12.89 0.31
C PRO A 419 -31.39 13.55 0.24
N ARG A 420 -32.17 13.46 1.33
CA ARG A 420 -33.49 14.09 1.40
C ARG A 420 -33.43 15.60 1.11
N GLU A 421 -32.38 16.26 1.61
CA GLU A 421 -32.12 17.67 1.32
C GLU A 421 -32.07 17.96 -0.19
N TRP A 422 -31.53 17.06 -1.02
CA TRP A 422 -31.52 17.24 -2.46
C TRP A 422 -32.91 17.10 -3.06
N LYS A 423 -33.67 16.08 -2.65
CA LYS A 423 -35.05 15.87 -3.12
C LYS A 423 -35.95 17.06 -2.81
N ASP A 424 -35.76 17.68 -1.65
CA ASP A 424 -36.57 18.80 -1.18
C ASP A 424 -36.18 20.15 -1.81
N THR A 425 -34.91 20.34 -2.18
CA THR A 425 -34.37 21.68 -2.52
C THR A 425 -33.77 21.82 -3.91
N LEU A 426 -33.44 20.72 -4.59
CA LEU A 426 -32.77 20.74 -5.89
C LEU A 426 -33.69 20.24 -7.01
N HIS A 427 -33.53 20.83 -8.19
CA HIS A 427 -34.12 20.31 -9.42
C HIS A 427 -33.20 19.24 -10.03
N PHE A 428 -33.78 18.10 -10.39
CA PHE A 428 -33.07 16.98 -11.00
C PHE A 428 -33.14 17.13 -12.52
N GLY A 429 -31.99 17.15 -13.17
CA GLY A 429 -31.91 17.02 -14.62
C GLY A 429 -32.27 15.60 -15.06
N TYR A 430 -32.69 15.46 -16.31
CA TYR A 430 -33.00 14.20 -16.93
C TYR A 430 -32.15 14.03 -18.19
N ALA A 431 -31.33 12.97 -18.19
CA ALA A 431 -30.46 12.63 -19.31
C ALA A 431 -30.47 11.11 -19.53
N PRO A 432 -31.58 10.52 -20.04
CA PRO A 432 -31.70 9.07 -20.20
C PRO A 432 -30.55 8.56 -21.07
N THR A 433 -29.82 7.56 -20.56
CA THR A 433 -28.60 7.02 -21.20
C THR A 433 -27.49 8.04 -21.46
N GLY A 434 -27.49 9.18 -20.75
CA GLY A 434 -26.51 10.25 -20.88
C GLY A 434 -26.83 11.34 -21.89
N LEU A 435 -28.03 11.35 -22.49
CA LEU A 435 -28.47 12.39 -23.44
C LEU A 435 -29.42 13.37 -22.73
N PRO A 436 -29.00 14.61 -22.43
CA PRO A 436 -29.86 15.58 -21.76
C PRO A 436 -31.13 15.88 -22.55
N ASP A 437 -32.26 15.92 -21.86
CA ASP A 437 -33.51 16.40 -22.43
C ASP A 437 -33.48 17.91 -22.70
N GLU A 438 -34.57 18.45 -23.25
CA GLU A 438 -34.64 19.87 -23.60
C GLU A 438 -34.47 20.79 -22.39
N GLN A 439 -35.06 20.42 -21.24
CA GLN A 439 -35.00 21.19 -20.00
C GLN A 439 -33.58 21.19 -19.42
N THR A 440 -32.95 20.03 -19.34
CA THR A 440 -31.58 19.87 -18.84
C THR A 440 -30.58 20.57 -19.75
N SER A 441 -30.77 20.46 -21.07
CA SER A 441 -29.97 21.18 -22.06
C SER A 441 -30.08 22.70 -21.89
N ALA A 442 -31.28 23.23 -21.65
CA ALA A 442 -31.50 24.65 -21.41
C ALA A 442 -30.83 25.13 -20.10
N LEU A 443 -30.90 24.31 -19.04
CA LEU A 443 -30.21 24.59 -17.77
C LEU A 443 -28.69 24.63 -17.97
N LEU A 444 -28.09 23.62 -18.60
CA LEU A 444 -26.64 23.56 -18.84
C LEU A 444 -26.18 24.77 -19.67
N LYS A 445 -26.91 25.15 -20.73
CA LYS A 445 -26.63 26.37 -21.51
C LYS A 445 -26.68 27.64 -20.66
N LYS A 446 -27.66 27.76 -19.76
CA LYS A 446 -27.79 28.91 -18.85
C LYS A 446 -26.59 29.00 -17.91
N LEU A 447 -26.15 27.87 -17.33
CA LEU A 447 -24.99 27.81 -16.45
C LEU A 447 -23.70 28.19 -17.17
N ILE A 448 -23.47 27.65 -18.38
CA ILE A 448 -22.31 27.99 -19.21
C ILE A 448 -22.29 29.50 -19.52
N ARG A 449 -23.43 30.06 -19.97
CA ARG A 449 -23.52 31.49 -20.30
C ARG A 449 -23.23 32.39 -19.10
N ALA A 450 -23.72 32.03 -17.91
CA ALA A 450 -23.50 32.80 -16.69
C ALA A 450 -22.00 32.90 -16.34
N GLU A 451 -21.23 31.83 -16.54
CA GLU A 451 -19.78 31.86 -16.27
C GLU A 451 -18.99 32.60 -17.35
N ARG A 452 -19.36 32.44 -18.62
CA ARG A 452 -18.71 33.17 -19.73
C ARG A 452 -18.90 34.68 -19.63
N GLN A 453 -20.07 35.14 -19.17
CA GLN A 453 -20.34 36.57 -18.93
C GLN A 453 -19.60 37.13 -17.72
N ARG A 454 -19.10 36.28 -16.82
CA ARG A 454 -18.37 36.68 -15.61
C ARG A 454 -16.86 36.76 -15.81
N THR A 455 -16.35 36.08 -16.84
CA THR A 455 -14.92 36.01 -17.20
C THR A 455 -14.55 36.92 -18.37
N ALA A 456 -15.54 37.45 -19.08
CA ALA A 456 -15.43 38.58 -19.99
C ALA A 456 -15.58 39.91 -19.22
#